data_AF-A0A3P7KSY9-F1
#
_entry.id   AF-A0A3P7KSY9-F1
#
_cell.length_a   1.000
_cell.length_b   1.000
_cell.length_c   1.000
_cell.angle_alpha   90.00
_cell.angle_beta   90.00
_cell.angle_gamma   90.00
#
_symmetry.space_group_name_H-M   'P 1'
#
loop_
_entity.id
_entity.type
_entity.pdbx_description
1 polymer ?
#
loop_
_entity_poly.entity_id
_entity_poly.type
_entity_poly.pdbx_seq_one_letter_code
_entity_poly.pdbx_strand_id
1 'polypeptide(L)'
;MFLIIHTDGPKPITVQFRLVVKTALKLLLVFIEYNDNNALLVLAAISAVDRIKGQQDWSALMKVISEKDSPDPETLVYGMTVINKTLRGIPDSDTYYDAVDTLDMLGMENAMKGMVKLGNPELVEQCRLYERELNKEDERAENSDDDANARMRWVSANPFRFMTQLITTRL
;
A
#
# COMPACT_ATOMS: atom_id res chain seq x y z
N MET A 1 -1.90 -2.35 17.94
CA MET A 1 -1.02 -1.82 16.87
C MET A 1 -1.82 -1.02 15.84
N PHE A 2 -2.70 -1.66 15.06
CA PHE A 2 -3.56 -0.99 14.07
C PHE A 2 -4.50 0.09 14.64
N LEU A 3 -5.00 -0.12 15.87
CA LEU A 3 -5.77 0.89 16.61
C LEU A 3 -4.99 2.20 16.84
N ILE A 4 -3.66 2.16 16.85
CA ILE A 4 -2.81 3.32 17.17
C ILE A 4 -2.51 4.19 15.95
N ILE A 5 -2.57 3.62 14.74
CA ILE A 5 -2.35 4.34 13.48
C ILE A 5 -3.52 5.29 13.17
N HIS A 6 -4.65 5.11 13.85
CA HIS A 6 -5.79 5.99 13.73
C HIS A 6 -5.73 7.10 14.78
N THR A 7 -5.57 8.34 14.33
CA THR A 7 -5.91 9.52 15.12
C THR A 7 -7.37 9.88 14.83
N ASP A 8 -8.23 9.87 15.85
CA ASP A 8 -9.61 10.35 15.72
C ASP A 8 -9.61 11.88 15.52
N GLY A 9 -9.98 12.32 14.32
CA GLY A 9 -10.25 13.73 13.97
C GLY A 9 -9.19 14.42 13.09
N PRO A 10 -9.48 15.64 12.58
CA PRO A 10 -8.59 16.44 11.72
C PRO A 10 -7.42 17.06 12.50
N LYS A 11 -6.92 16.37 13.52
CA LYS A 11 -5.80 16.84 14.33
C LYS A 11 -4.50 16.33 13.69
N PRO A 12 -3.50 17.21 13.49
CA PRO A 12 -2.20 16.80 12.98
C PRO A 12 -1.62 15.69 13.86
N ILE A 13 -0.92 14.73 13.24
CA ILE A 13 -0.17 13.70 13.98
C ILE A 13 0.87 14.44 14.83
N THR A 14 0.62 14.56 16.13
CA THR A 14 1.56 15.22 17.06
C THR A 14 2.85 14.41 17.17
N VAL A 15 3.94 15.04 17.62
CA VAL A 15 5.25 14.39 17.77
C VAL A 15 5.17 13.11 18.62
N GLN A 16 4.31 13.09 19.64
CA GLN A 16 4.06 11.90 20.48
C GLN A 16 3.40 10.77 19.69
N PHE A 17 2.48 11.08 18.76
CA PHE A 17 1.86 10.06 17.90
C PHE A 17 2.82 9.55 16.82
N ARG A 18 3.71 10.40 16.28
CA ARG A 18 4.70 9.99 15.25
C ARG A 18 5.62 8.87 15.73
N LEU A 19 6.16 8.99 16.95
CA LEU A 19 7.01 7.95 17.53
C LEU A 19 6.24 6.63 17.70
N VAL A 20 5.00 6.71 18.18
CA VAL A 20 4.20 5.50 18.43
C VAL A 20 3.83 4.82 17.11
N VAL A 21 3.46 5.58 16.07
CA VAL A 21 3.21 5.07 14.71
C VAL A 21 4.47 4.40 14.16
N LYS A 22 5.63 5.04 14.27
CA LYS A 22 6.91 4.47 13.80
C LYS A 22 7.26 3.16 14.50
N THR A 23 7.13 3.10 15.83
CA THR A 23 7.36 1.87 16.59
C THR A 23 6.35 0.78 16.23
N ALA A 24 5.08 1.14 16.04
CA ALA A 24 4.05 0.21 15.60
C ALA A 24 4.39 -0.38 14.22
N LEU A 25 4.80 0.43 13.25
CA LEU A 25 5.20 -0.05 11.92
C LEU A 25 6.42 -0.98 11.99
N LYS A 26 7.44 -0.64 12.79
CA LYS A 26 8.62 -1.51 12.97
C LYS A 26 8.24 -2.88 13.52
N LEU A 27 7.42 -2.92 14.56
CA LEU A 27 6.97 -4.18 15.14
C LEU A 27 6.06 -4.97 14.18
N LEU A 28 5.25 -4.28 13.37
CA LEU A 28 4.43 -4.92 12.35
C LEU A 28 5.30 -5.56 11.27
N LEU A 29 6.38 -4.89 10.84
CA LEU A 29 7.35 -5.45 9.91
C LEU A 29 8.04 -6.68 10.49
N VAL A 30 8.52 -6.61 11.74
CA VAL A 30 9.09 -7.78 12.44
C VAL A 30 8.09 -8.94 12.48
N PHE A 31 6.80 -8.65 12.72
CA PHE A 31 5.75 -9.67 12.72
C PHE A 31 5.55 -10.29 11.33
N ILE A 32 5.44 -9.50 10.27
CA ILE A 32 5.28 -10.01 8.90
C ILE A 32 6.50 -10.83 8.47
N GLU A 33 7.72 -10.39 8.82
CA GLU A 33 8.96 -11.06 8.43
C GLU A 33 9.24 -12.34 9.21
N TYR A 34 8.61 -12.52 10.36
CA TYR A 34 8.78 -13.72 11.17
C TYR A 34 8.23 -14.98 10.47
N ASN A 35 7.14 -14.85 9.71
CA ASN A 35 6.52 -15.96 8.98
C ASN A 35 5.73 -15.41 7.79
N ASP A 36 5.92 -15.96 6.59
CA ASP A 36 5.25 -15.48 5.38
C ASP A 36 3.71 -15.47 5.50
N ASN A 37 3.13 -16.41 6.25
CA ASN A 37 1.68 -16.47 6.48
C ASN A 37 1.15 -15.30 7.33
N ASN A 38 2.02 -14.58 8.05
CA ASN A 38 1.61 -13.45 8.88
C ASN A 38 1.13 -12.27 8.04
N ALA A 39 1.50 -12.17 6.76
CA ALA A 39 0.97 -11.17 5.84
C ALA A 39 -0.56 -11.25 5.74
N LEU A 40 -1.13 -12.46 5.66
CA LEU A 40 -2.58 -12.65 5.61
C LEU A 40 -3.26 -12.30 6.95
N LEU A 41 -2.58 -12.56 8.07
CA LEU A 41 -3.07 -12.13 9.39
C LEU A 41 -3.08 -10.60 9.51
N VAL A 42 -2.08 -9.93 8.92
CA VAL A 42 -2.05 -8.47 8.83
C VAL A 42 -3.17 -7.93 7.96
N LEU A 43 -3.40 -8.51 6.78
CA LEU A 43 -4.50 -8.14 5.90
C LEU A 43 -5.84 -8.26 6.62
N ALA A 44 -6.10 -9.41 7.26
CA ALA A 44 -7.33 -9.62 8.03
C ALA A 44 -7.48 -8.63 9.20
N ALA A 45 -6.38 -8.27 9.86
CA ALA A 45 -6.39 -7.28 10.95
C ALA A 45 -6.68 -5.87 10.45
N ILE A 46 -6.18 -5.47 9.27
CA ILE A 46 -6.49 -4.19 8.62
C ILE A 46 -8.01 -4.13 8.37
N SER A 47 -8.56 -5.11 7.66
CA SER A 47 -9.99 -5.16 7.33
C SER A 47 -10.86 -5.14 8.59
N ALA A 48 -10.50 -5.92 9.61
CA ALA A 48 -11.26 -5.96 10.86
C ALA A 48 -11.28 -4.59 11.56
N VAL A 49 -10.15 -3.90 11.64
CA VAL A 49 -10.04 -2.61 12.35
C VAL A 49 -10.72 -1.48 11.58
N ASP A 50 -10.50 -1.39 10.27
CA ASP A 50 -11.07 -0.34 9.43
C ASP A 50 -12.60 -0.49 9.34
N ARG A 51 -13.10 -1.73 9.21
CA ARG A 51 -14.53 -2.02 9.21
C ARG A 51 -15.21 -1.65 10.52
N ILE A 52 -14.60 -1.93 11.68
CA ILE A 52 -15.13 -1.50 12.99
C ILE A 52 -15.28 0.03 13.07
N LYS A 53 -14.44 0.76 12.33
CA LYS A 53 -14.43 2.23 12.28
C LYS A 53 -15.25 2.81 11.13
N GLY A 54 -15.91 1.97 10.33
CA GLY A 54 -16.66 2.40 9.14
C GLY A 54 -15.78 3.05 8.07
N GLN A 55 -14.49 2.66 8.01
CA GLN A 55 -13.54 3.13 7.00
C GLN A 55 -13.28 2.03 5.97
N GLN A 56 -12.83 2.43 4.78
CA GLN A 56 -12.30 1.50 3.79
C GLN A 56 -11.03 0.84 4.32
N ASP A 57 -10.79 -0.40 3.95
CA ASP A 57 -9.56 -1.10 4.28
C ASP A 57 -8.34 -0.28 3.82
N TRP A 58 -7.21 -0.40 4.55
CA TRP A 58 -5.97 0.34 4.31
C TRP A 58 -5.98 1.82 4.68
N SER A 59 -7.11 2.37 5.12
CA SER A 59 -7.26 3.79 5.45
C SER A 59 -6.19 4.29 6.43
N ALA A 60 -5.84 3.47 7.44
CA ALA A 60 -4.80 3.80 8.41
C ALA A 60 -3.42 3.97 7.74
N LEU A 61 -3.02 3.00 6.93
CA LEU A 61 -1.70 2.99 6.27
C LEU A 61 -1.62 4.07 5.21
N MET A 62 -2.70 4.29 4.45
CA MET A 62 -2.79 5.37 3.46
C MET A 62 -2.64 6.75 4.09
N LYS A 63 -3.20 6.98 5.29
CA LYS A 63 -2.97 8.23 6.04
C LYS A 63 -1.50 8.43 6.39
N VAL A 64 -0.79 7.37 6.75
CA VAL A 64 0.66 7.44 7.06
C VAL A 64 1.46 7.79 5.81
N ILE A 65 1.26 7.05 4.72
CA ILE A 65 2.08 7.23 3.50
C ILE A 65 1.73 8.48 2.68
N SER A 66 0.59 9.11 3.00
CA SER A 66 0.12 10.34 2.33
C SER A 66 0.32 11.61 3.16
N GLU A 67 1.14 11.59 4.23
CA GLU A 67 1.42 12.74 5.09
C GLU A 67 2.05 13.91 4.29
N LYS A 68 1.51 15.13 4.47
CA LYS A 68 1.89 16.32 3.69
C LYS A 68 2.57 17.41 4.52
N ASP A 69 2.28 17.51 5.82
CA ASP A 69 2.69 18.68 6.61
C ASP A 69 4.15 18.59 7.08
N SER A 70 4.67 17.36 7.21
CA SER A 70 6.08 17.08 7.52
C SER A 70 6.35 15.57 7.36
N PRO A 71 6.52 15.08 6.13
CA PRO A 71 6.77 13.66 5.91
C PRO A 71 8.12 13.25 6.55
N ASP A 72 8.12 12.26 7.43
CA ASP A 72 9.33 11.59 7.91
C ASP A 72 9.67 10.45 6.94
N PRO A 73 10.75 10.54 6.14
CA PRO A 73 11.05 9.54 5.11
C PRO A 73 11.17 8.13 5.68
N GLU A 74 11.75 7.96 6.87
CA GLU A 74 11.89 6.64 7.49
C GLU A 74 10.52 6.03 7.83
N THR A 75 9.59 6.83 8.34
CA THR A 75 8.21 6.38 8.62
C THR A 75 7.47 6.02 7.34
N LEU A 76 7.64 6.82 6.27
CA LEU A 76 7.06 6.52 4.96
C LEU A 76 7.61 5.21 4.38
N VAL A 77 8.92 4.94 4.52
CA VAL A 77 9.54 3.67 4.10
C VAL A 77 8.86 2.52 4.81
N TYR A 78 8.72 2.58 6.15
CA TYR A 78 8.07 1.49 6.87
C TYR A 78 6.60 1.30 6.48
N GLY A 79 5.84 2.39 6.31
CA GLY A 79 4.46 2.31 5.85
C GLY A 79 4.34 1.62 4.49
N MET A 80 5.17 2.05 3.53
CA MET A 80 5.21 1.49 2.18
C MET A 80 5.68 0.02 2.19
N THR A 81 6.68 -0.33 3.01
CA THR A 81 7.15 -1.72 3.14
C THR A 81 6.10 -2.63 3.76
N VAL A 82 5.30 -2.16 4.73
CA VAL A 82 4.17 -2.93 5.26
C VAL A 82 3.16 -3.22 4.16
N ILE A 83 2.78 -2.23 3.35
CA ILE A 83 1.87 -2.41 2.22
C ILE A 83 2.43 -3.44 1.25
N ASN A 84 3.66 -3.24 0.77
CA ASN A 84 4.33 -4.12 -0.19
C ASN A 84 4.39 -5.58 0.29
N LYS A 85 4.81 -5.81 1.54
CA LYS A 85 4.92 -7.17 2.09
C LYS A 85 3.55 -7.82 2.31
N THR A 86 2.56 -7.03 2.73
CA THR A 86 1.20 -7.54 2.94
C THR A 86 0.59 -7.97 1.61
N LEU A 87 0.67 -7.13 0.58
CA LEU A 87 0.20 -7.45 -0.78
C LEU A 87 0.92 -8.67 -1.36
N ARG A 88 2.24 -8.75 -1.22
CA ARG A 88 3.03 -9.90 -1.70
C ARG A 88 2.64 -11.22 -1.02
N GLY A 89 2.07 -11.17 0.18
CA GLY A 89 1.60 -12.35 0.90
C GLY A 89 0.22 -12.85 0.46
N ILE A 90 -0.46 -12.15 -0.45
CA ILE A 90 -1.77 -12.55 -0.96
C ILE A 90 -1.57 -13.62 -2.05
N PRO A 91 -2.12 -14.85 -1.88
CA PRO A 91 -1.87 -15.95 -2.82
C PRO A 91 -2.79 -15.94 -4.04
N ASP A 92 -3.98 -15.33 -3.93
CA ASP A 92 -5.01 -15.30 -4.96
C ASP A 92 -5.13 -13.92 -5.63
N SER A 93 -5.19 -13.90 -6.96
CA SER A 93 -5.19 -12.65 -7.72
C SER A 93 -6.46 -11.81 -7.48
N ASP A 94 -7.60 -12.44 -7.20
CA ASP A 94 -8.85 -11.73 -6.90
C ASP A 94 -8.71 -10.85 -5.64
N THR A 95 -8.27 -11.43 -4.52
CA THR A 95 -8.02 -10.66 -3.28
C THR A 95 -6.91 -9.63 -3.47
N TYR A 96 -5.90 -9.94 -4.29
CA TYR A 96 -4.81 -8.99 -4.59
C TYR A 96 -5.34 -7.75 -5.31
N TYR A 97 -6.14 -7.93 -6.38
CA TYR A 97 -6.70 -6.83 -7.13
C TYR A 97 -7.74 -6.03 -6.33
N ASP A 98 -8.57 -6.69 -5.50
CA ASP A 98 -9.48 -5.99 -4.58
C ASP A 98 -8.70 -5.06 -3.61
N ALA A 99 -7.54 -5.52 -3.11
CA ALA A 99 -6.69 -4.73 -2.24
C ALA A 99 -6.01 -3.56 -2.98
N VAL A 100 -5.49 -3.78 -4.19
CA VAL A 100 -4.88 -2.73 -5.02
C VAL A 100 -5.90 -1.67 -5.44
N ASP A 101 -7.09 -2.07 -5.88
CA ASP A 101 -8.18 -1.15 -6.23
C ASP A 101 -8.56 -0.27 -5.04
N THR A 102 -8.61 -0.86 -3.84
CA THR A 102 -8.88 -0.12 -2.61
C THR A 102 -7.78 0.91 -2.30
N LEU A 103 -6.51 0.53 -2.45
CA LEU A 103 -5.37 1.44 -2.28
C LEU A 103 -5.40 2.58 -3.30
N ASP A 104 -5.70 2.29 -4.56
CA ASP A 104 -5.79 3.29 -5.62
C ASP A 104 -6.96 4.26 -5.40
N MET A 105 -8.14 3.76 -4.98
CA MET A 105 -9.27 4.60 -4.56
C MET A 105 -8.90 5.54 -3.40
N LEU A 106 -8.03 5.10 -2.49
CA LEU A 106 -7.53 5.92 -1.38
C LEU A 106 -6.39 6.88 -1.79
N GLY A 107 -5.93 6.83 -3.04
CA GLY A 107 -4.96 7.77 -3.60
C GLY A 107 -3.51 7.28 -3.61
N MET A 108 -3.27 5.96 -3.68
CA MET A 108 -1.93 5.35 -3.71
C MET A 108 -1.00 5.96 -4.77
N GLU A 109 -1.49 6.16 -5.99
CA GLU A 109 -0.69 6.79 -7.07
C GLU A 109 -0.15 8.18 -6.67
N ASN A 110 -1.00 9.00 -6.04
CA ASN A 110 -0.60 10.33 -5.60
C ASN A 110 0.39 10.28 -4.42
N ALA A 111 0.23 9.31 -3.52
CA ALA A 111 1.15 9.08 -2.41
C ALA A 111 2.54 8.68 -2.94
N MET A 112 2.63 7.72 -3.87
CA MET A 112 3.89 7.31 -4.51
C MET A 112 4.55 8.46 -5.27
N LYS A 113 3.80 9.26 -6.03
CA LYS A 113 4.34 10.47 -6.68
C LYS A 113 4.92 11.46 -5.67
N GLY A 114 4.29 11.61 -4.50
CA GLY A 114 4.81 12.41 -3.40
C GLY A 114 6.12 11.84 -2.85
N MET A 115 6.17 10.54 -2.59
CA MET A 115 7.36 9.85 -2.07
C MET A 115 8.55 9.94 -3.02
N VAL A 116 8.35 9.73 -4.33
CA VAL A 116 9.42 9.84 -5.34
C VAL A 116 9.98 11.27 -5.39
N LYS A 117 9.14 12.29 -5.26
CA LYS A 117 9.58 13.71 -5.23
C LYS A 117 10.44 14.06 -4.02
N LEU A 118 10.37 13.28 -2.92
CA LEU A 118 11.26 13.48 -1.77
C LEU A 118 12.70 13.09 -2.07
N GLY A 119 12.97 12.36 -3.16
CA GLY A 119 14.33 12.01 -3.59
C GLY A 119 15.07 11.05 -2.66
N ASN A 120 14.38 10.44 -1.68
CA ASN A 120 14.97 9.43 -0.82
C ASN A 120 15.08 8.10 -1.59
N PRO A 121 16.28 7.49 -1.69
CA PRO A 121 16.51 6.32 -2.53
C PRO A 121 15.73 5.08 -2.05
N GLU A 122 15.55 4.92 -0.74
CA GLU A 122 14.80 3.79 -0.17
C GLU A 122 13.31 3.91 -0.48
N LEU A 123 12.74 5.12 -0.42
CA LEU A 123 11.35 5.37 -0.83
C LEU A 123 11.13 5.11 -2.31
N VAL A 124 12.04 5.58 -3.16
CA VAL A 124 11.98 5.31 -4.60
C VAL A 124 12.03 3.81 -4.86
N GLU A 125 12.89 3.07 -4.17
CA GLU A 125 12.93 1.62 -4.29
C GLU A 125 11.63 0.97 -3.80
N GLN A 126 11.05 1.40 -2.68
CA GLN A 126 9.77 0.86 -2.23
C GLN A 126 8.63 1.11 -3.22
N CYS A 127 8.59 2.26 -3.90
CA CYS A 127 7.63 2.52 -4.98
C CYS A 127 7.87 1.60 -6.18
N ARG A 128 9.13 1.38 -6.58
CA ARG A 128 9.48 0.44 -7.65
C ARG A 128 9.11 -1.01 -7.32
N LEU A 129 9.29 -1.43 -6.06
CA LEU A 129 8.87 -2.75 -5.60
C LEU A 129 7.37 -2.94 -5.78
N TYR A 130 6.56 -1.94 -5.41
CA TYR A 130 5.10 -1.97 -5.61
C TYR A 130 4.75 -2.14 -7.09
N GLU A 131 5.26 -1.25 -7.96
CA GLU A 131 4.99 -1.30 -9.40
C GLU A 131 5.43 -2.61 -10.04
N ARG A 132 6.57 -3.15 -9.61
CA ARG A 132 7.10 -4.41 -10.12
C ARG A 132 6.24 -5.61 -9.75
N GLU A 133 5.75 -5.68 -8.51
CA GLU A 133 4.86 -6.79 -8.12
C GLU A 133 3.50 -6.68 -8.82
N LEU A 134 2.97 -5.46 -8.98
CA LEU A 134 1.74 -5.24 -9.75
C LEU A 134 1.91 -5.69 -11.22
N ASN A 135 3.03 -5.34 -11.86
CA ASN A 135 3.33 -5.80 -13.23
C ASN A 135 3.37 -7.33 -13.34
N LYS A 136 3.91 -8.03 -12.34
CA LYS A 136 3.95 -9.51 -12.35
C LYS A 136 2.56 -10.12 -12.24
N GLU A 137 1.69 -9.56 -11.41
CA GLU A 137 0.31 -10.01 -11.32
C GLU A 137 -0.45 -9.73 -12.63
N ASP A 138 -0.18 -8.59 -13.28
CA ASP A 138 -0.74 -8.26 -14.59
C ASP A 138 -0.28 -9.25 -15.67
N GLU A 139 1.02 -9.53 -15.76
CA GLU A 139 1.57 -10.53 -16.68
C GLU A 139 0.97 -11.93 -16.40
N ARG A 140 0.75 -12.27 -15.13
CA ARG A 140 0.12 -13.55 -14.74
C ARG A 140 -1.34 -13.62 -15.18
N ALA A 141 -2.08 -12.52 -15.05
CA ALA A 141 -3.47 -12.41 -15.50
C ALA A 141 -3.60 -12.47 -17.03
N GLU A 142 -2.67 -11.85 -17.77
CA GLU A 142 -2.66 -11.88 -19.24
C GLU A 142 -2.31 -13.26 -19.82
N ASN A 143 -1.40 -13.99 -19.16
CA ASN A 143 -0.96 -15.34 -19.56
C ASN A 143 -1.88 -16.46 -19.04
N SER A 144 -2.87 -16.13 -18.23
CA SER A 144 -3.90 -17.05 -17.76
C SER A 144 -4.95 -17.22 -18.86
N ASP A 145 -4.87 -18.31 -19.63
CA ASP A 145 -5.82 -18.66 -20.69
C ASP A 145 -7.27 -18.89 -20.18
N ASP A 146 -7.49 -18.95 -18.87
CA ASP A 146 -8.71 -19.47 -18.24
C ASP A 146 -9.66 -18.43 -17.60
N ASP A 147 -9.46 -17.11 -17.76
CA ASP A 147 -10.47 -16.19 -17.19
C ASP A 147 -10.72 -14.90 -17.98
N ALA A 148 -11.81 -14.93 -18.76
CA ALA A 148 -12.40 -13.73 -19.36
C ALA A 148 -12.84 -12.71 -18.28
N ASN A 149 -13.12 -13.15 -17.05
CA ASN A 149 -13.52 -12.29 -15.93
C ASN A 149 -12.31 -11.54 -15.35
N ALA A 150 -11.15 -12.19 -15.20
CA ALA A 150 -9.88 -11.53 -14.87
C ALA A 150 -9.50 -10.48 -15.92
N ARG A 151 -9.65 -10.79 -17.22
CA ARG A 151 -9.40 -9.82 -18.31
C ARG A 151 -10.38 -8.62 -18.27
N MET A 152 -11.67 -8.84 -17.98
CA MET A 152 -12.63 -7.74 -17.83
C MET A 152 -12.39 -6.89 -16.58
N ARG A 153 -12.01 -7.51 -15.45
CA ARG A 153 -11.61 -6.78 -14.23
C ARG A 153 -10.36 -5.94 -14.47
N TRP A 154 -9.35 -6.49 -15.16
CA TRP A 154 -8.12 -5.78 -15.53
C TRP A 154 -8.39 -4.49 -16.32
N VAL A 155 -9.25 -4.60 -17.36
CA VAL A 155 -9.67 -3.46 -18.18
C VAL A 155 -10.48 -2.42 -17.39
N SER A 156 -11.25 -2.86 -16.38
CA SER A 156 -12.08 -1.99 -15.55
C SER A 156 -11.30 -1.29 -14.45
N ALA A 157 -10.32 -1.96 -13.85
CA ALA A 157 -9.47 -1.46 -12.78
C ALA A 157 -8.43 -0.44 -13.26
N ASN A 158 -7.94 -0.58 -14.51
CA ASN A 158 -6.80 0.21 -15.00
C ASN A 158 -7.04 1.03 -16.30
N PRO A 159 -8.08 1.89 -16.40
CA PRO A 159 -8.28 2.73 -17.58
C PRO A 159 -7.24 3.85 -17.77
N PHE A 160 -6.43 4.20 -16.75
CA PHE A 160 -5.54 5.37 -16.77
C PHE A 160 -4.04 5.07 -16.87
N ARG A 161 -3.65 3.80 -17.01
CA ARG A 161 -2.24 3.36 -16.95
C ARG A 161 -1.36 3.85 -18.11
N PHE A 162 -1.93 4.46 -19.16
CA PHE A 162 -1.16 5.13 -20.21
C PHE A 162 -0.35 6.35 -19.72
N MET A 163 -0.67 6.93 -18.56
CA MET A 163 0.09 8.07 -18.04
C MET A 163 1.34 7.69 -17.23
N THR A 164 1.41 6.48 -16.65
CA THR A 164 2.54 6.09 -15.77
C THR A 164 3.80 5.74 -16.57
N GLN A 165 3.65 5.30 -17.83
CA GLN A 165 4.79 5.13 -18.75
C GLN A 165 5.48 6.46 -19.14
N LEU A 166 4.84 7.61 -18.93
CA LEU A 166 5.47 8.91 -19.20
C LEU A 166 6.48 9.33 -18.13
N ILE A 167 6.47 8.71 -16.94
CA ILE A 167 7.44 9.01 -15.87
C ILE A 167 8.76 8.29 -16.12
N THR A 168 8.73 7.04 -16.61
CA THR A 168 9.94 6.29 -16.99
C THR A 168 10.59 6.77 -18.28
N THR A 169 9.93 7.64 -19.06
CA THR A 169 10.47 8.18 -20.32
C THR A 169 11.06 9.59 -20.19
N ARG A 170 11.07 10.20 -18.99
CA ARG A 170 11.66 11.53 -18.74
C ARG A 170 12.54 11.59 -17.49
N LEU A 171 13.45 10.63 -17.36
CA LEU A 171 14.71 10.77 -16.62
C LEU A 171 15.87 10.34 -17.51
#